data_AF-A0A7R9ZEB8-F1
#
_entry.id   AF-A0A7R9ZEB8-F1
#
_cell.length_a   1.000
_cell.length_b   1.000
_cell.length_c   1.000
_cell.angle_alpha   90.00
_cell.angle_beta   90.00
_cell.angle_gamma   90.00
#
_symmetry.space_group_name_H-M   'P 1'
#
loop_
_entity.id
_entity.type
_entity.pdbx_description
1 polymer ?
#
loop_
_entity_poly.entity_id
_entity_poly.type
_entity_poly.pdbx_seq_one_letter_code
_entity_poly.pdbx_strand_id
1 'polypeptide(L)'
;KNAETCVRDMLRTFASEHGATARAADRMDDGTPIELTVSINSESGDAHFDFTGTGPQVLGNHNAPPAVTYSAVIYSLRSLVGQDIPLNQGCLAPIEFTIPKYCLLNPSDDAGVVGGNVLTSQRVVDVVLKAFKACAASQGCM
;
A
#
# COMPACT_ATOMS: atom_id res chain seq x y z
N LYS A 1 5.99 3.53 -23.14
CA LYS A 1 5.23 4.36 -22.17
C LYS A 1 6.01 4.39 -20.85
N ASN A 2 6.01 5.51 -20.12
CA ASN A 2 6.68 5.62 -18.82
C ASN A 2 5.80 4.97 -17.72
N ALA A 3 6.42 4.42 -16.68
CA ALA A 3 5.74 3.77 -15.56
C ALA A 3 4.75 4.72 -14.86
N GLU A 4 5.12 5.98 -14.68
CA GLU A 4 4.24 7.02 -14.11
C GLU A 4 2.93 7.16 -14.89
N THR A 5 3.01 7.32 -16.21
CA THR A 5 1.83 7.52 -17.05
C THR A 5 0.87 6.33 -16.98
N CYS A 6 1.41 5.11 -16.98
CA CYS A 6 0.59 3.91 -16.85
C CYS A 6 -0.12 3.82 -15.50
N VAL A 7 0.54 4.24 -14.40
CA VAL A 7 -0.10 4.30 -13.07
C VAL A 7 -1.19 5.37 -13.05
N ARG A 8 -0.94 6.58 -13.57
CA ARG A 8 -1.96 7.63 -13.68
C ARG A 8 -3.18 7.17 -14.47
N ASP A 9 -2.97 6.53 -15.62
CA ASP A 9 -4.06 6.01 -16.47
C ASP A 9 -4.87 4.92 -15.73
N MET A 10 -4.20 4.02 -15.02
CA MET A 10 -4.85 2.99 -14.19
C MET A 10 -5.69 3.63 -13.08
N LEU A 11 -5.14 4.61 -12.34
CA LEU A 11 -5.84 5.30 -11.26
C LEU A 11 -7.07 6.07 -11.76
N ARG A 12 -6.97 6.75 -12.91
CA ARG A 12 -8.12 7.42 -13.55
C ARG A 12 -9.21 6.43 -13.94
N THR A 13 -8.83 5.29 -14.52
CA THR A 13 -9.76 4.22 -14.91
C THR A 13 -10.46 3.65 -13.68
N PHE A 14 -9.72 3.38 -12.62
CA PHE A 14 -10.32 2.94 -11.36
C PHE A 14 -11.30 3.99 -10.81
N ALA A 15 -10.91 5.26 -10.81
CA ALA A 15 -11.74 6.34 -10.29
C ALA A 15 -13.04 6.56 -11.08
N SER A 16 -13.02 6.40 -12.41
CA SER A 16 -14.21 6.52 -13.25
C SER A 16 -15.19 5.36 -13.05
N GLU A 17 -14.70 4.16 -12.77
CA GLU A 17 -15.51 2.96 -12.57
C GLU A 17 -16.01 2.78 -11.14
N HIS A 18 -15.19 3.14 -10.15
CA HIS A 18 -15.42 2.79 -8.74
C HIS A 18 -15.51 4.01 -7.80
N GLY A 19 -15.27 5.21 -8.32
CA GLY A 19 -15.22 6.46 -7.55
C GLY A 19 -13.79 6.84 -7.14
N ALA A 20 -13.60 8.12 -6.83
CA ALA A 20 -12.30 8.74 -6.51
C ALA A 20 -11.72 8.36 -5.13
N THR A 21 -12.34 7.43 -4.40
CA THR A 21 -11.88 7.01 -3.07
C THR A 21 -12.03 5.51 -2.90
N ALA A 22 -10.97 4.86 -2.44
CA ALA A 22 -10.94 3.46 -2.06
C ALA A 22 -10.50 3.31 -0.60
N ARG A 23 -11.02 2.31 0.09
CA ARG A 23 -10.65 2.00 1.48
C ARG A 23 -10.59 0.50 1.70
N ALA A 24 -9.59 0.08 2.46
CA ALA A 24 -9.50 -1.28 2.95
C ALA A 24 -8.76 -1.30 4.29
N ALA A 25 -9.09 -2.30 5.09
CA ALA A 25 -8.41 -2.59 6.33
C ALA A 25 -8.27 -4.10 6.49
N ASP A 26 -7.23 -4.49 7.20
CA ASP A 26 -7.00 -5.84 7.70
C ASP A 26 -6.18 -5.79 9.01
N ARG A 27 -5.94 -6.93 9.64
CA ARG A 27 -5.24 -7.04 10.92
C ARG A 27 -4.14 -8.09 10.88
N MET A 28 -3.01 -7.78 11.49
CA MET A 28 -2.02 -8.79 11.86
C MET A 28 -2.61 -9.77 12.88
N ASP A 29 -1.95 -10.92 13.07
CA ASP A 29 -2.44 -12.00 13.95
C ASP A 29 -2.51 -11.58 15.44
N ASP A 30 -1.67 -10.62 15.84
CA ASP A 30 -1.75 -9.99 17.17
C ASP A 30 -2.89 -8.96 17.29
N GLY A 31 -3.68 -8.80 16.22
CA GLY A 31 -4.78 -7.87 16.13
C GLY A 31 -4.40 -6.46 15.68
N THR A 32 -3.12 -6.15 15.45
CA THR A 32 -2.68 -4.81 15.04
C THR A 32 -3.28 -4.44 13.67
N PRO A 33 -4.04 -3.34 13.56
CA PRO A 33 -4.67 -2.97 12.29
C PRO A 33 -3.67 -2.39 11.28
N ILE A 34 -3.92 -2.68 10.01
CA ILE A 34 -3.35 -1.98 8.85
C ILE A 34 -4.52 -1.45 8.04
N GLU A 35 -4.59 -0.13 7.92
CA GLU A 35 -5.70 0.55 7.25
C GLU A 35 -5.15 1.44 6.15
N LEU A 36 -5.79 1.41 4.98
CA LEU A 36 -5.46 2.22 3.83
C LEU A 36 -6.70 2.96 3.33
N THR A 37 -6.58 4.28 3.20
CA THR A 37 -7.47 5.10 2.38
C THR A 37 -6.69 5.63 1.19
N VAL A 38 -7.22 5.41 -0.02
CA VAL A 38 -6.66 5.97 -1.26
C VAL A 38 -7.60 7.04 -1.78
N SER A 39 -7.09 8.26 -1.97
CA SER A 39 -7.82 9.35 -2.62
C SER A 39 -7.19 9.62 -4.00
N ILE A 40 -7.99 9.66 -5.05
CA ILE A 40 -7.50 9.77 -6.44
C ILE A 40 -8.04 11.05 -7.08
N ASN A 41 -7.15 11.87 -7.64
CA ASN A 41 -7.54 12.96 -8.52
C ASN A 41 -7.92 12.38 -9.89
N SER A 42 -9.21 12.42 -10.23
CA SER A 42 -9.73 11.82 -11.47
C SER A 42 -9.25 12.52 -12.74
N GLU A 43 -8.75 13.75 -12.66
CA GLU A 43 -8.23 14.51 -13.80
C GLU A 43 -6.73 14.25 -14.00
N SER A 44 -5.92 14.42 -12.95
CA SER A 44 -4.46 14.30 -13.05
C SER A 44 -3.94 12.86 -12.93
N GLY A 45 -4.71 11.97 -12.29
CA GLY A 45 -4.28 10.63 -11.92
C GLY A 45 -3.26 10.60 -10.77
N ASP A 46 -3.08 11.70 -10.04
CA ASP A 46 -2.37 11.68 -8.76
C ASP A 46 -3.22 10.99 -7.69
N ALA A 47 -2.56 10.33 -6.74
CA ALA A 47 -3.24 9.70 -5.62
C ALA A 47 -2.51 9.92 -4.29
N HIS A 48 -3.29 9.94 -3.22
CA HIS A 48 -2.79 9.98 -1.84
C HIS A 48 -3.13 8.67 -1.15
N PHE A 49 -2.11 7.98 -0.65
CA PHE A 49 -2.19 6.73 0.08
C PHE A 49 -1.99 7.01 1.57
N ASP A 50 -3.09 7.00 2.30
CA ASP A 50 -3.15 7.32 3.72
C ASP A 50 -3.24 6.06 4.58
N PHE A 51 -2.21 5.82 5.39
CA PHE A 51 -2.10 4.72 6.35
C PHE A 51 -2.38 5.15 7.80
N THR A 52 -3.02 6.30 8.03
CA THR A 52 -3.24 6.88 9.36
C THR A 52 -3.94 5.94 10.36
N GLY A 53 -4.83 5.05 9.90
CA GLY A 53 -5.52 4.08 10.76
C GLY A 53 -4.65 2.88 11.20
N THR A 54 -3.41 2.80 10.75
CA THR A 54 -2.49 1.70 11.12
C THR A 54 -2.12 1.76 12.60
N GLY A 55 -2.13 0.60 13.26
CA GLY A 55 -1.84 0.45 14.68
C GLY A 55 -0.40 0.78 15.07
N PRO A 56 -0.12 0.89 16.38
CA PRO A 56 1.21 1.24 16.89
C PRO A 56 2.26 0.19 16.52
N GLN A 57 3.53 0.58 16.57
CA GLN A 57 4.63 -0.39 16.53
C GLN A 57 4.49 -1.42 17.66
N VAL A 58 4.97 -2.64 17.42
CA VAL A 58 4.84 -3.78 18.34
C VAL A 58 6.18 -4.14 18.98
N LEU A 59 6.12 -4.69 20.20
CA LEU A 59 7.27 -5.30 20.90
C LEU A 59 7.57 -6.69 20.32
N GLY A 60 7.82 -6.73 19.02
CA GLY A 60 8.09 -7.92 18.23
C GLY A 60 8.89 -7.55 16.98
N ASN A 61 8.99 -8.48 16.03
CA ASN A 61 9.77 -8.25 14.80
C ASN A 61 8.91 -7.97 13.55
N HIS A 62 7.58 -7.85 13.70
CA HIS A 62 6.65 -7.59 12.60
C HIS A 62 6.60 -6.11 12.17
N ASN A 63 7.38 -5.23 12.78
CA ASN A 63 7.41 -3.83 12.36
C ASN A 63 8.04 -3.71 10.97
N ALA A 64 7.49 -2.85 10.12
CA ALA A 64 7.96 -2.64 8.75
C ALA A 64 8.43 -1.19 8.58
N PRO A 65 9.71 -0.94 8.23
CA PRO A 65 10.16 0.39 7.84
C PRO A 65 9.36 0.92 6.64
N PRO A 66 9.20 2.26 6.48
CA PRO A 66 8.40 2.82 5.39
C PRO A 66 8.78 2.33 3.98
N ALA A 67 10.06 2.04 3.76
CA ALA A 67 10.56 1.50 2.49
C ALA A 67 9.91 0.16 2.09
N VAL A 68 9.52 -0.66 3.08
CA VAL A 68 8.83 -1.93 2.87
C VAL A 68 7.40 -1.67 2.39
N THR A 69 6.71 -0.71 3.02
CA THR A 69 5.37 -0.26 2.60
C THR A 69 5.39 0.27 1.17
N TYR A 70 6.37 1.11 0.82
CA TYR A 70 6.52 1.62 -0.54
C TYR A 70 6.75 0.49 -1.55
N SER A 71 7.59 -0.48 -1.22
CA SER A 71 7.86 -1.64 -2.07
C SER A 71 6.60 -2.49 -2.30
N ALA A 72 5.82 -2.73 -1.24
CA ALA A 72 4.55 -3.45 -1.31
C ALA A 72 3.52 -2.73 -2.19
N VAL A 73 3.47 -1.40 -2.12
CA VAL A 73 2.60 -0.58 -2.98
C VAL A 73 3.07 -0.60 -4.43
N ILE A 74 4.37 -0.46 -4.71
CA ILE A 74 4.92 -0.60 -6.08
C ILE A 74 4.55 -1.96 -6.67
N TYR A 75 4.76 -3.04 -5.92
CA TYR A 75 4.41 -4.39 -6.34
C TYR A 75 2.92 -4.53 -6.66
N SER A 76 2.05 -3.98 -5.80
CA SER A 76 0.61 -4.05 -5.98
C SER A 76 0.16 -3.28 -7.23
N LEU A 77 0.62 -2.04 -7.40
CA LEU A 77 0.31 -1.21 -8.56
C LEU A 77 0.79 -1.85 -9.86
N ARG A 78 2.00 -2.43 -9.84
CA ARG A 78 2.55 -3.19 -10.96
C ARG A 78 1.60 -4.31 -11.40
N SER A 79 1.06 -5.07 -10.44
CA SER A 79 0.12 -6.16 -10.70
C SER A 79 -1.23 -5.65 -11.23
N LEU A 80 -1.63 -4.43 -10.88
CA LEU A 80 -2.91 -3.83 -11.28
C LEU A 80 -2.88 -3.13 -12.65
N VAL A 81 -1.74 -2.57 -13.06
CA VAL A 81 -1.63 -1.76 -14.29
C VAL A 81 -1.92 -2.57 -15.57
N GLY A 82 -1.88 -3.91 -15.52
CA GLY A 82 -2.29 -4.78 -16.64
C GLY A 82 -1.45 -4.61 -17.92
N GLN A 83 -0.33 -3.89 -17.84
CA GLN A 83 0.60 -3.61 -18.93
C GLN A 83 2.03 -3.91 -18.46
N ASP A 84 2.89 -4.27 -19.40
CA ASP A 84 4.30 -4.45 -19.10
C ASP A 84 5.00 -3.09 -18.95
N ILE A 85 5.09 -2.62 -17.71
CA ILE A 85 5.83 -1.41 -17.34
C ILE A 85 7.23 -1.79 -16.82
N PRO A 86 8.19 -0.89 -16.59
CA PRO A 86 9.40 -1.22 -15.82
C PRO A 86 9.14 -1.09 -14.30
N LEU A 87 9.74 -1.96 -13.48
CA LEU A 87 9.51 -1.99 -12.02
C LEU A 87 10.50 -1.00 -11.38
N ASN A 88 10.11 0.26 -11.26
CA ASN A 88 10.97 1.29 -10.70
C ASN A 88 10.17 2.36 -9.95
N GLN A 89 10.88 3.26 -9.28
CA GLN A 89 10.31 4.37 -8.49
C GLN A 89 9.41 5.30 -9.30
N GLY A 90 9.47 5.30 -10.63
CA GLY A 90 8.54 6.03 -11.49
C GLY A 90 7.08 5.62 -11.29
N CYS A 91 6.81 4.41 -10.76
CA CYS A 91 5.46 4.00 -10.36
C CYS A 91 4.90 4.81 -9.19
N LEU A 92 5.77 5.37 -8.34
CA LEU A 92 5.38 6.17 -7.17
C LEU A 92 5.39 7.68 -7.45
N ALA A 93 5.85 8.11 -8.62
CA ALA A 93 5.86 9.53 -8.99
C ALA A 93 4.50 10.24 -8.83
N PRO A 94 3.34 9.61 -9.11
CA PRO A 94 2.04 10.24 -8.92
C PRO A 94 1.43 9.99 -7.53
N ILE A 95 2.21 9.48 -6.56
CA ILE A 95 1.68 8.98 -5.29
C ILE A 95 2.31 9.71 -4.10
N GLU A 96 1.46 10.34 -3.32
CA GLU A 96 1.80 10.87 -2.00
C GLU A 96 1.43 9.88 -0.91
N PHE A 97 2.22 9.82 0.16
CA PHE A 97 2.04 8.89 1.27
C PHE A 97 1.86 9.61 2.60
N THR A 98 0.96 9.11 3.44
CA THR A 98 0.92 9.42 4.87
C THR A 98 1.06 8.13 5.65
N ILE A 99 2.17 8.00 6.39
CA ILE A 99 2.43 6.86 7.28
C ILE A 99 2.83 7.43 8.65
N PRO A 100 1.97 7.39 9.67
CA PRO A 100 2.24 8.01 10.97
C PRO A 100 3.51 7.47 11.61
N LYS A 101 4.31 8.32 12.26
CA LYS A 101 5.46 7.85 13.05
C LYS A 101 5.00 6.96 14.21
N TYR A 102 5.85 6.01 14.59
CA TYR A 102 5.63 5.05 15.67
C TYR A 102 4.44 4.09 15.45
N CYS A 103 4.01 3.93 14.19
CA CYS A 103 3.06 2.89 13.80
C CYS A 103 3.80 1.64 13.29
N LEU A 104 3.07 0.54 13.09
CA LEU A 104 3.60 -0.73 12.58
C LEU A 104 4.38 -0.57 11.26
N LEU A 105 3.97 0.39 10.41
CA LEU A 105 4.55 0.66 9.09
C LEU A 105 5.58 1.81 9.06
N ASN A 106 5.85 2.43 10.21
CA ASN A 106 6.88 3.48 10.39
C ASN A 106 7.34 3.47 11.86
N PRO A 107 7.98 2.39 12.30
CA PRO A 107 8.39 2.21 13.69
C PRO A 107 9.58 3.10 14.06
N SER A 108 9.92 3.15 15.34
CA SER A 108 11.22 3.67 15.79
C SER A 108 12.40 2.82 15.30
N ASP A 109 13.60 3.41 15.28
CA ASP A 109 14.83 2.73 14.87
C ASP A 109 15.22 1.56 15.80
N ASP A 110 14.69 1.54 17.03
CA ASP A 110 14.93 0.48 18.02
C ASP A 110 14.04 -0.76 17.84
N ALA A 111 13.04 -0.70 16.95
CA ALA A 111 12.08 -1.78 16.78
C ALA A 111 12.65 -2.95 15.96
N GLY A 112 12.25 -4.18 16.29
CA GLY A 112 12.56 -5.35 15.46
C GLY A 112 11.79 -5.32 14.15
N VAL A 113 12.47 -5.56 13.02
CA VAL A 113 11.89 -5.40 11.66
C VAL A 113 11.97 -6.62 10.73
N VAL A 114 12.57 -7.73 11.18
CA VAL A 114 12.81 -8.90 10.31
C VAL A 114 11.51 -9.48 9.75
N GLY A 115 10.49 -9.65 10.60
CA GLY A 115 9.18 -10.15 10.20
C GLY A 115 8.38 -9.15 9.35
N GLY A 116 8.69 -7.87 9.43
CA GLY A 116 8.05 -6.82 8.62
C GLY A 116 8.23 -7.01 7.11
N ASN A 117 9.40 -7.51 6.68
CA ASN A 117 9.69 -7.76 5.26
C ASN A 117 8.88 -8.92 4.67
N VAL A 118 8.42 -9.86 5.49
CA VAL A 118 7.79 -11.09 5.04
C VAL A 118 6.28 -11.05 5.30
N LEU A 119 5.87 -10.88 6.55
CA LEU A 119 4.46 -11.02 6.97
C LEU A 119 3.72 -9.68 6.79
N THR A 120 4.27 -8.60 7.33
CA THR A 120 3.60 -7.29 7.30
C THR A 120 3.54 -6.72 5.88
N SER A 121 4.59 -6.91 5.09
CA SER A 121 4.60 -6.51 3.68
C SER A 121 3.51 -7.23 2.87
N GLN A 122 3.30 -8.53 3.09
CA GLN A 122 2.20 -9.30 2.49
C GLN A 122 0.85 -8.74 2.91
N ARG A 123 0.67 -8.42 4.20
CA ARG A 123 -0.58 -7.83 4.67
C ARG A 123 -0.85 -6.45 4.06
N VAL A 124 0.19 -5.64 3.85
CA VAL A 124 0.06 -4.37 3.10
C VAL A 124 -0.39 -4.64 1.66
N VAL A 125 0.18 -5.63 0.97
CA VAL A 125 -0.26 -6.03 -0.39
C VAL A 125 -1.74 -6.41 -0.38
N ASP A 126 -2.17 -7.25 0.57
CA ASP A 126 -3.59 -7.66 0.68
C ASP A 126 -4.51 -6.45 0.86
N VAL A 127 -4.15 -5.51 1.74
CA VAL A 127 -4.93 -4.28 1.96
C VAL A 127 -4.97 -3.42 0.71
N VAL A 128 -3.87 -3.26 -0.03
CA VAL A 128 -3.84 -2.49 -1.28
C VAL A 128 -4.72 -3.15 -2.34
N LEU A 129 -4.55 -4.45 -2.61
CA LEU A 129 -5.34 -5.15 -3.62
C LEU A 129 -6.84 -5.18 -3.27
N LYS A 130 -7.18 -5.29 -1.98
CA LYS A 130 -8.55 -5.18 -1.47
C LYS A 130 -9.14 -3.78 -1.69
N ALA A 131 -8.36 -2.72 -1.45
CA ALA A 131 -8.81 -1.34 -1.70
C ALA A 131 -9.15 -1.15 -3.19
N PHE A 132 -8.32 -1.69 -4.09
CA PHE A 132 -8.55 -1.66 -5.53
C PHE A 132 -9.52 -2.73 -6.05
N LYS A 133 -10.18 -3.49 -5.17
CA LYS A 133 -11.18 -4.53 -5.51
C LYS A 133 -10.65 -5.59 -6.50
N ALA A 134 -9.34 -5.80 -6.55
CA ALA A 134 -8.70 -6.73 -7.48
C ALA A 134 -8.72 -8.17 -6.98
N CYS A 135 -8.67 -8.37 -5.66
CA CYS A 135 -8.88 -9.65 -5.01
C CYS A 135 -9.49 -9.46 -3.62
N ALA A 136 -10.20 -10.48 -3.13
CA ALA A 136 -10.75 -10.49 -1.78
C ALA A 136 -9.73 -11.09 -0.79
N ALA A 137 -8.70 -10.30 -0.42
CA ALA A 137 -7.65 -10.64 0.57
C ALA A 137 -7.12 -12.07 0.44
N SER A 138 -6.00 -12.23 -0.27
CA SER A 138 -5.45 -13.53 -0.68
C SER A 138 -4.69 -14.19 0.47
N GLN A 139 -5.27 -14.27 1.67
CA GLN A 139 -4.76 -14.94 2.87
C GLN A 139 -3.23 -15.06 2.86
N GLY A 140 -2.51 -13.92 2.98
CA GLY A 140 -1.06 -13.92 3.14
C GLY A 140 -0.63 -14.86 4.28
N CYS A 141 0.62 -15.34 4.26
CA CYS A 141 1.06 -16.34 5.23
C CYS A 141 0.86 -15.84 6.69
N MET A 142 0.35 -16.77 7.53
CA MET A 142 0.42 -16.72 9.00
C MET A 142 1.88 -16.81 9.47
#